data_AF-A0A8T0X4C5-F1
#
_entry.id   AF-A0A8T0X4C5-F1
#
_cell.length_a   1.000
_cell.length_b   1.000
_cell.length_c   1.000
_cell.angle_alpha   90.00
_cell.angle_beta   90.00
_cell.angle_gamma   90.00
#
_symmetry.space_group_name_H-M   'P 1'
#
loop_
_entity.id
_entity.type
_entity.pdbx_description
1 polymer ?
#
loop_
_entity_poly.entity_id
_entity_poly.type
_entity_poly.pdbx_seq_one_letter_code
_entity_poly.pdbx_strand_id
1 'polypeptide(L)'
;MGRKAKRGGAKKGVRDTEKTKVAPADDCASPGGEGGSTASAAAGLPMANLVRLMRQVIPKGVKVSARAKHLTHDCTVEFVGFVAGEASEKAQAQHRRIISP
;
A
#
# COMPACT_ATOMS: atom_id res chain seq x y z
N MET A 1 -4.69 -66.01 24.58
CA MET A 1 -6.14 -66.13 24.31
C MET A 1 -6.82 -64.88 24.83
N GLY A 2 -7.46 -64.05 23.99
CA GLY A 2 -8.14 -62.84 24.49
C GLY A 2 -8.27 -61.66 23.51
N ARG A 3 -8.93 -61.92 22.37
CA ARG A 3 -9.77 -61.01 21.56
C ARG A 3 -9.21 -59.61 21.20
N LYS A 4 -8.72 -59.52 19.96
CA LYS A 4 -8.60 -58.29 19.15
C LYS A 4 -9.98 -57.60 19.00
N ALA A 5 -10.04 -56.29 19.24
CA ALA A 5 -11.15 -55.46 18.81
C ALA A 5 -10.95 -55.09 17.32
N LYS A 6 -11.84 -55.62 16.47
CA LYS A 6 -11.98 -55.25 15.05
C LYS A 6 -13.26 -54.44 14.93
N ARG A 7 -13.17 -53.17 14.53
CA ARG A 7 -14.29 -52.40 13.95
C ARG A 7 -13.80 -51.75 12.66
N GLY A 8 -14.25 -52.29 11.51
CA GLY A 8 -14.43 -51.51 10.29
C GLY A 8 -15.67 -50.62 10.44
N GLY A 9 -16.01 -49.69 9.56
CA GLY A 9 -15.40 -49.24 8.31
C GLY A 9 -16.20 -48.02 7.79
N ALA A 10 -15.56 -47.29 6.88
CA ALA A 10 -16.10 -46.47 5.78
C ALA A 10 -17.26 -45.47 5.97
N LYS A 11 -16.89 -44.19 5.75
CA LYS A 11 -17.47 -43.18 4.82
C LYS A 11 -18.81 -42.47 5.16
N LYS A 12 -18.68 -41.17 5.47
CA LYS A 12 -19.43 -40.03 4.89
C LYS A 12 -18.64 -38.77 5.31
N GLY A 13 -17.95 -38.03 4.45
CA GLY A 13 -18.47 -37.31 3.30
C GLY A 13 -19.11 -36.01 3.80
N VAL A 14 -18.34 -34.92 3.86
CA VAL A 14 -18.70 -33.56 3.42
C VAL A 14 -17.46 -32.68 3.59
N ARG A 15 -17.13 -31.99 2.49
CA ARG A 15 -16.18 -30.89 2.39
C ARG A 15 -16.97 -29.63 2.72
N ASP A 16 -16.64 -28.93 3.79
CA ASP A 16 -17.02 -27.53 3.93
C ASP A 16 -15.79 -26.68 3.71
N THR A 17 -15.53 -26.49 2.42
CA THR A 17 -14.84 -25.30 1.93
C THR A 17 -15.73 -24.11 2.22
N GLU A 18 -15.70 -23.57 3.43
CA GLU A 18 -16.22 -22.22 3.65
C GLU A 18 -15.18 -21.23 3.16
N LYS A 19 -15.18 -21.10 1.85
CA LYS A 19 -14.66 -19.95 1.13
C LYS A 19 -15.55 -18.78 1.51
N THR A 20 -15.29 -18.13 2.65
CA THR A 20 -15.82 -16.80 2.90
C THR A 20 -15.15 -15.89 1.88
N LYS A 21 -15.82 -15.78 0.74
CA LYS A 21 -15.61 -14.78 -0.30
C LYS A 21 -15.87 -13.44 0.37
N VAL A 22 -14.86 -12.88 1.03
CA VAL A 22 -14.82 -11.44 1.25
C VAL A 22 -14.84 -10.87 -0.16
N ALA A 23 -15.95 -10.23 -0.51
CA ALA A 23 -16.07 -9.55 -1.78
C ALA A 23 -14.88 -8.59 -1.91
N PRO A 24 -14.19 -8.54 -3.07
CA PRO A 24 -13.38 -7.36 -3.34
C PRO A 24 -14.36 -6.19 -3.30
N ALA A 25 -14.15 -5.26 -2.36
CA ALA A 25 -14.79 -3.97 -2.45
C ALA A 25 -14.49 -3.42 -3.84
N ASP A 26 -15.57 -3.12 -4.56
CA ASP A 26 -15.58 -2.59 -5.91
C ASP A 26 -14.64 -1.37 -6.05
N ASP A 27 -13.94 -1.38 -7.18
CA ASP A 27 -13.52 -0.23 -7.98
C ASP A 27 -13.10 1.06 -7.25
N CYS A 28 -11.80 1.18 -6.99
CA CYS A 28 -11.14 2.44 -7.32
C CYS A 28 -10.48 2.25 -8.68
N ALA A 29 -11.27 2.47 -9.74
CA ALA A 29 -10.75 2.61 -11.09
C ALA A 29 -9.74 3.77 -11.09
N SER A 30 -8.44 3.45 -11.10
CA SER A 30 -7.46 4.41 -11.58
C SER A 30 -7.69 4.54 -13.09
N PRO A 31 -8.09 5.70 -13.62
CA PRO A 31 -8.14 5.86 -15.06
C PRO A 31 -6.73 5.60 -15.60
N GLY A 32 -6.66 4.67 -16.56
CA GLY A 32 -5.46 4.48 -17.37
C GLY A 32 -5.14 5.80 -18.07
N GLY A 33 -3.98 6.36 -17.74
CA GLY A 33 -3.31 7.39 -18.51
C GLY A 33 -2.00 6.82 -19.04
N GLU A 34 -2.06 6.06 -20.13
CA GLU A 34 -0.93 5.99 -21.05
C GLU A 34 -0.88 7.33 -21.81
N GLY A 35 0.25 8.04 -21.74
CA GLY A 35 0.50 9.20 -22.60
C GLY A 35 0.90 10.44 -21.82
N GLY A 36 2.20 10.68 -21.76
CA GLY A 36 2.74 11.96 -21.32
C GLY A 36 4.00 11.82 -20.52
N SER A 37 5.12 11.50 -21.18
CA SER A 37 6.42 11.95 -20.69
C SER A 37 6.46 13.49 -20.80
N THR A 38 5.66 14.18 -19.98
CA THR A 38 5.89 15.60 -19.72
C THR A 38 6.97 15.62 -18.66
N ALA A 39 8.21 15.73 -19.14
CA ALA A 39 9.38 16.05 -18.36
C ALA A 39 9.14 17.37 -17.58
N SER A 40 8.48 17.26 -16.43
CA SER A 40 8.77 18.10 -15.28
C SER A 40 9.38 17.14 -14.27
N ALA A 41 10.67 17.27 -14.03
CA ALA A 41 11.44 16.34 -13.24
C ALA A 41 11.02 16.41 -11.75
N ALA A 42 9.89 15.80 -11.40
CA ALA A 42 9.69 15.34 -10.03
C ALA A 42 10.61 14.13 -9.84
N ALA A 43 11.88 14.41 -9.56
CA ALA A 43 12.81 13.38 -9.13
C ALA A 43 12.24 12.73 -7.86
N GLY A 44 11.65 11.54 -8.02
CA GLY A 44 11.08 10.80 -6.90
C GLY A 44 12.15 10.51 -5.84
N LEU A 45 11.74 10.45 -4.58
CA LEU A 45 12.64 10.07 -3.49
C LEU A 45 13.17 8.65 -3.72
N PRO A 46 14.44 8.34 -3.43
CA PRO A 46 14.94 6.98 -3.51
C PRO A 46 14.11 6.02 -2.64
N MET A 47 13.61 4.93 -3.23
CA MET A 47 12.71 3.99 -2.53
C MET A 47 13.34 3.42 -1.24
N ALA A 48 14.67 3.25 -1.23
CA ALA A 48 15.40 2.80 -0.04
C ALA A 48 15.22 3.74 1.16
N ASN A 49 15.18 5.06 0.93
CA ASN A 49 14.99 6.06 1.98
C ASN A 49 13.57 5.97 2.56
N LEU A 50 12.58 5.80 1.69
CA LEU A 50 11.17 5.64 2.09
C LEU A 50 10.98 4.35 2.89
N VAL A 51 11.48 3.21 2.39
CA VAL A 51 11.43 1.93 3.10
C VAL A 51 12.11 2.02 4.46
N ARG A 52 13.26 2.69 4.57
CA ARG A 52 13.94 2.89 5.85
C ARG A 52 13.06 3.64 6.86
N LEU A 53 12.34 4.68 6.43
CA LEU A 53 11.40 5.41 7.28
C LEU A 53 10.18 4.56 7.65
N MET A 54 9.56 3.88 6.69
CA MET A 54 8.45 2.96 6.95
C MET A 54 8.83 1.90 8.01
N ARG A 55 10.08 1.42 7.99
CA ARG A 55 10.60 0.44 8.95
C ARG A 55 10.80 0.97 10.37
N GLN A 56 10.85 2.29 10.58
CA GLN A 56 10.97 2.87 11.92
C GLN A 56 9.68 2.67 12.75
N VAL A 57 8.53 2.62 12.08
CA VAL A 57 7.21 2.51 12.72
C VAL A 57 6.60 1.10 12.63
N ILE A 58 7.24 0.19 11.90
CA ILE A 58 6.77 -1.19 11.71
C ILE A 58 7.59 -2.14 12.59
N PRO A 59 6.97 -3.07 13.34
CA PRO A 59 7.68 -4.06 14.14
C PRO A 59 8.70 -4.88 13.34
N LYS A 60 9.78 -5.30 14.03
CA LYS A 60 10.84 -6.12 13.43
C LYS A 60 10.27 -7.45 12.91
N GLY A 61 10.77 -7.91 11.76
CA GLY A 61 10.37 -9.19 11.14
C GLY A 61 9.11 -9.15 10.26
N VAL A 62 8.28 -8.12 10.37
CA VAL A 62 7.11 -7.94 9.49
C VAL A 62 7.57 -7.61 8.06
N LYS A 63 6.86 -8.06 7.02
CA LYS A 63 7.18 -7.74 5.62
C LYS A 63 6.28 -6.61 5.11
N VAL A 64 6.84 -5.68 4.33
CA VAL A 64 6.06 -4.67 3.60
C VAL A 64 5.93 -5.12 2.16
N SER A 65 4.70 -5.18 1.64
CA SER A 65 4.43 -5.58 0.26
C SER A 65 5.00 -4.57 -0.75
N ALA A 66 5.30 -5.00 -1.97
CA ALA A 66 5.78 -4.11 -3.02
C ALA A 66 4.77 -3.00 -3.32
N ARG A 67 3.48 -3.35 -3.44
CA ARG A 67 2.39 -2.39 -3.67
C ARG A 67 2.31 -1.33 -2.57
N ALA A 68 2.45 -1.71 -1.30
CA ALA A 68 2.45 -0.74 -0.20
C ALA A 68 3.62 0.25 -0.31
N LYS A 69 4.82 -0.21 -0.71
CA LYS A 69 5.97 0.69 -0.91
C LYS A 69 5.73 1.70 -2.02
N HIS A 70 5.18 1.27 -3.16
CA HIS A 70 4.86 2.15 -4.28
C HIS A 70 3.76 3.14 -3.92
N LEU A 71 2.66 2.68 -3.32
CA LEU A 71 1.57 3.55 -2.90
C LEU A 71 2.06 4.63 -1.91
N THR A 72 2.87 4.25 -0.93
CA THR A 72 3.44 5.22 0.00
C THR A 72 4.39 6.20 -0.69
N HIS A 73 5.14 5.77 -1.71
CA HIS A 73 6.00 6.66 -2.50
C HIS A 73 5.17 7.69 -3.28
N ASP A 74 4.16 7.22 -4.03
CA ASP A 74 3.28 8.09 -4.83
C ASP A 74 2.60 9.13 -3.93
N CYS A 75 1.99 8.69 -2.82
CA CYS A 75 1.35 9.60 -1.86
C CYS A 75 2.34 10.55 -1.17
N THR A 76 3.60 10.16 -0.97
CA THR A 76 4.61 11.04 -0.34
C THR A 76 5.00 12.17 -1.30
N VAL A 77 5.17 11.85 -2.58
CA VAL A 77 5.47 12.86 -3.61
C VAL A 77 4.30 13.83 -3.77
N GLU A 78 3.08 13.31 -3.81
CA GLU A 78 1.86 14.12 -3.83
C GLU A 78 1.72 15.00 -2.58
N PHE A 79 1.98 14.45 -1.39
CA PHE A 79 1.90 15.19 -0.14
C PHE A 79 2.89 16.37 -0.08
N VAL A 80 4.12 16.16 -0.54
CA VAL A 80 5.11 17.26 -0.61
C VAL A 80 4.65 18.33 -1.59
N GLY A 81 4.10 17.93 -2.74
CA GLY A 81 3.50 18.85 -3.71
C GLY A 81 2.36 19.66 -3.11
N PHE A 82 1.45 19.01 -2.38
CA PHE A 82 0.34 19.66 -1.69
C PHE A 82 0.81 20.68 -0.65
N VAL A 83 1.71 20.29 0.27
CA VAL A 83 2.22 21.19 1.31
C VAL A 83 3.00 22.37 0.71
N ALA A 84 3.83 22.11 -0.30
CA ALA A 84 4.57 23.17 -1.00
C ALA A 84 3.63 24.12 -1.76
N GLY A 85 2.56 23.60 -2.36
CA GLY A 85 1.52 24.39 -3.03
C GLY A 85 0.86 25.37 -2.07
N GLU A 86 0.31 24.86 -0.96
CA GLU A 86 -0.33 25.68 0.09
C GLU A 86 0.61 26.73 0.67
N ALA A 87 1.87 26.36 0.93
CA ALA A 87 2.87 27.28 1.46
C ALA A 87 3.27 28.36 0.44
N SER A 88 3.36 27.99 -0.84
CA SER A 88 3.63 28.91 -1.95
C SER A 88 2.50 29.92 -2.11
N GLU A 89 1.24 29.47 -2.11
CA GLU A 89 0.07 30.33 -2.21
C GLU A 89 0.03 31.36 -1.07
N LYS A 90 0.27 30.92 0.17
CA LYS A 90 0.36 31.82 1.34
C LYS A 90 1.48 32.83 1.23
N ALA A 91 2.66 32.42 0.77
CA ALA A 91 3.79 33.32 0.56
C ALA A 91 3.47 34.37 -0.52
N GLN A 92 2.89 33.94 -1.64
CA GLN A 92 2.50 34.81 -2.74
C GLN A 92 1.42 35.82 -2.35
N ALA A 93 0.42 35.40 -1.55
CA ALA A 93 -0.61 36.29 -1.02
C ALA A 93 -0.05 37.40 -0.12
N GLN A 94 1.13 37.17 0.47
CA GLN A 94 1.88 38.14 1.28
C GLN A 94 2.97 38.87 0.49
N HIS A 95 2.96 38.79 -0.85
CA HIS A 95 3.98 39.34 -1.74
C HIS A 95 5.41 38.83 -1.49
N ARG A 96 5.56 37.65 -0.88
CA ARG A 96 6.86 37.01 -0.62
C ARG A 96 7.23 36.06 -1.76
N ARG A 97 8.53 35.98 -2.05
CA ARG A 97 9.12 35.06 -3.04
C ARG A 97 9.83 33.86 -2.41
N ILE A 98 9.96 33.85 -1.08
CA ILE A 98 10.66 32.82 -0.31
C ILE A 98 9.64 32.17 0.62
N ILE A 99 9.51 30.84 0.53
CA ILE A 99 8.74 30.05 1.50
C ILE A 99 9.60 29.90 2.75
N SER A 100 9.10 30.39 3.89
CA SER A 100 9.76 30.27 5.19
C SER A 100 9.14 29.15 6.02
N PRO A 101 9.88 28.59 7.01
CA PRO A 101 9.30 27.78 8.07
C PRO A 101 8.19 28.52 8.84
#